data_AF-A0A349TDC7-F1
#
_entry.id   AF-A0A349TDC7-F1
#
_cell.length_a   1.000
_cell.length_b   1.000
_cell.length_c   1.000
_cell.angle_alpha   90.00
_cell.angle_beta   90.00
_cell.angle_gamma   90.00
#
_symmetry.space_group_name_H-M   'P 1'
#
loop_
_entity.id
_entity.type
_entity.pdbx_description
1 polymer ?
#
loop_
_entity_poly.entity_id
_entity_poly.type
_entity_poly.pdbx_seq_one_letter_code
_entity_poly.pdbx_strand_id
1 'polypeptide(L)'
;MADTISEKGARPPHRIWTFAEGRALFELGAFFAARPWLSMLPKGDGHAVLTLPGFLATNNSTIPMRGLLSRLGYDAHGWDSGRNLRVDDHLLERLEGQLARLNDHSGRKVSLVGWSLGGTIAREIAKLHPDRVRLVISLGSPISDDRNHS
;
A
#
# COMPACT_ATOMS: atom_id res chain seq x y z
N MET A 1 -26.77 24.73 30.55
CA MET A 1 -25.68 23.99 31.22
C MET A 1 -24.98 23.22 30.14
N ALA A 2 -23.91 23.79 29.58
CA ALA A 2 -23.22 23.26 28.39
C ALA A 2 -21.98 22.49 28.86
N ASP A 3 -21.96 21.19 28.59
CA ASP A 3 -20.82 20.32 28.88
C ASP A 3 -19.63 20.71 27.98
N THR A 4 -18.57 21.19 28.61
CA THR A 4 -17.30 21.48 27.96
C THR A 4 -16.56 20.17 27.74
N ILE A 5 -16.49 19.71 26.50
CA ILE A 5 -15.68 18.56 26.10
C ILE A 5 -14.20 18.94 26.31
N SER A 6 -13.54 18.31 27.28
CA SER A 6 -12.13 18.54 27.58
C SER A 6 -11.25 18.04 26.43
N GLU A 7 -10.71 18.95 25.64
CA GLU A 7 -9.64 18.66 24.68
C GLU A 7 -8.39 18.21 25.43
N LYS A 8 -8.18 16.90 25.55
CA LYS A 8 -6.87 16.35 25.94
C LYS A 8 -5.89 16.64 24.81
N GLY A 9 -5.15 17.74 24.94
CA GLY A 9 -4.06 18.11 24.03
C GLY A 9 -3.10 16.93 23.82
N ALA A 10 -2.81 16.62 22.56
CA ALA A 10 -1.92 15.53 22.19
C ALA A 10 -0.55 15.73 22.85
N ARG A 11 -0.11 14.77 23.67
CA ARG A 11 1.23 14.78 24.27
C ARG A 11 2.19 14.01 23.37
N PRO A 12 3.43 14.49 23.18
CA PRO A 12 4.41 13.78 22.38
C PRO A 12 4.70 12.41 23.00
N PRO A 13 4.98 11.39 22.16
CA PRO A 13 5.29 10.05 22.65
C PRO A 13 6.55 10.08 23.53
N HIS A 14 6.61 9.16 24.49
CA HIS A 14 7.80 9.00 25.33
C HIS A 14 9.04 8.74 24.47
N ARG A 15 10.19 9.35 24.81
CA ARG A 15 11.42 9.32 23.99
C ARG A 15 11.89 7.90 23.64
N ILE A 16 11.63 6.92 24.52
CA ILE A 16 11.92 5.49 24.24
C ILE A 16 11.19 5.01 22.99
N TRP A 17 9.93 5.40 22.79
CA TRP A 17 9.15 5.00 21.61
C TRP A 17 9.66 5.65 20.33
N THR A 18 10.16 6.89 20.40
CA THR A 18 10.84 7.54 19.27
C THR A 18 12.13 6.82 18.90
N PHE A 19 12.97 6.45 19.88
CA PHE A 19 14.18 5.67 19.61
C PHE A 19 13.87 4.25 19.10
N ALA A 20 12.71 3.69 19.46
CA ALA A 20 12.25 2.40 18.94
C ALA A 20 11.95 2.44 17.43
N GLU A 21 11.87 3.61 16.78
CA GLU A 21 11.81 3.71 15.31
C GLU A 21 13.06 3.13 14.65
N GLY A 22 14.21 3.11 15.33
CA GLY A 22 15.42 2.42 14.89
C GLY A 22 15.21 0.92 14.64
N ARG A 23 14.20 0.31 15.28
CA ARG A 23 13.77 -1.07 15.01
C ARG A 23 13.42 -1.29 13.54
N ALA A 24 12.92 -0.28 12.83
CA ALA A 24 12.60 -0.41 11.41
C ALA A 24 13.84 -0.79 10.57
N LEU A 25 15.04 -0.30 10.94
CA LEU A 25 16.29 -0.70 10.28
C LEU A 25 16.64 -2.15 10.58
N PHE A 26 16.44 -2.60 11.82
CA PHE A 26 16.64 -4.00 12.20
C PHE A 26 15.64 -4.93 11.52
N GLU A 27 14.38 -4.54 11.40
CA GLU A 27 13.34 -5.28 10.68
C GLU A 27 13.65 -5.37 9.19
N LEU A 28 14.14 -4.28 8.59
CA LEU A 28 14.60 -4.29 7.21
C LEU A 28 15.81 -5.22 7.04
N GLY A 29 16.78 -5.18 7.95
CA GLY A 29 17.92 -6.10 7.98
C GLY A 29 17.48 -7.56 8.12
N ALA A 30 16.54 -7.84 9.02
CA ALA A 30 15.95 -9.16 9.21
C ALA A 30 15.20 -9.64 7.96
N PHE A 31 14.47 -8.76 7.27
CA PHE A 31 13.84 -9.07 5.99
C PHE A 31 14.87 -9.52 4.94
N PHE A 32 15.99 -8.80 4.82
CA PHE A 32 17.05 -9.18 3.89
C PHE A 32 17.73 -10.50 4.29
N ALA A 33 17.97 -10.72 5.59
CA ALA A 33 18.51 -11.98 6.09
C ALA A 33 17.56 -13.16 5.84
N ALA A 34 16.24 -12.94 5.92
CA ALA A 34 15.22 -13.95 5.70
C ALA A 34 14.89 -14.20 4.22
N ARG A 35 15.46 -13.43 3.27
CA ARG A 35 15.16 -13.55 1.83
C ARG A 35 15.28 -14.96 1.24
N PRO A 36 16.27 -15.80 1.62
CA PRO A 36 16.36 -17.16 1.10
C PRO A 36 15.10 -17.97 1.39
N TRP A 37 14.63 -17.94 2.65
CA TRP A 37 13.40 -18.61 3.06
C TRP A 37 12.16 -17.99 2.43
N LEU A 38 12.07 -16.66 2.38
CA LEU A 38 10.96 -15.97 1.72
C LEU A 38 10.86 -16.33 0.23
N SER A 39 11.97 -16.66 -0.42
CA SER A 39 11.96 -17.07 -1.84
C SER A 39 11.43 -18.48 -2.09
N MET A 40 11.29 -19.29 -1.03
CA MET A 40 10.67 -20.62 -1.04
C MET A 40 9.15 -20.58 -0.87
N LEU A 41 8.56 -19.40 -0.65
CA LEU A 41 7.11 -19.25 -0.64
C LEU A 41 6.49 -19.69 -1.98
N PRO A 42 5.20 -20.11 -1.97
CA PRO A 42 4.49 -20.47 -3.18
C PRO A 42 4.64 -19.42 -4.28
N LYS A 43 4.85 -19.89 -5.51
CA LYS A 43 5.00 -19.01 -6.66
C LYS A 43 3.66 -18.40 -7.07
N GLY A 44 3.72 -17.15 -7.49
CA GLY A 44 2.64 -16.46 -8.16
C GLY A 44 2.35 -17.06 -9.52
N ASP A 45 1.15 -16.76 -10.02
CA ASP A 45 0.66 -17.20 -11.31
C ASP A 45 1.01 -16.20 -12.44
N GLY A 46 1.91 -15.24 -12.21
CA GLY A 46 2.35 -14.26 -13.22
C GLY A 46 1.47 -13.02 -13.40
N HIS A 47 0.39 -12.84 -12.65
CA HIS A 47 -0.46 -11.65 -12.81
C HIS A 47 0.22 -10.38 -12.26
N ALA A 48 -0.26 -9.23 -12.74
CA ALA A 48 0.23 -7.93 -12.31
C ALA A 48 -0.17 -7.60 -10.88
N VAL A 49 0.78 -7.08 -10.09
CA VAL A 49 0.56 -6.59 -8.72
C VAL A 49 0.98 -5.12 -8.65
N LEU A 50 0.04 -4.21 -8.43
CA LEU A 50 0.30 -2.78 -8.30
C LEU A 50 0.43 -2.39 -6.81
N THR A 51 1.57 -1.83 -6.42
CA THR A 51 1.81 -1.39 -5.04
C THR A 51 1.60 0.11 -4.87
N LEU A 52 0.74 0.51 -3.93
CA LEU A 52 0.40 1.90 -3.60
C LEU A 52 1.06 2.30 -2.26
N PRO A 53 1.97 3.28 -2.24
CA PRO A 53 2.64 3.73 -1.03
C PRO A 53 1.74 4.60 -0.13
N GLY A 54 2.16 4.82 1.12
CA GLY A 54 1.50 5.72 2.07
C GLY A 54 1.69 7.21 1.77
N PHE A 55 1.11 8.06 2.62
CA PHE A 55 1.28 9.53 2.54
C PHE A 55 2.76 9.93 2.70
N LEU A 56 3.25 10.88 1.89
CA LEU A 56 4.65 11.31 1.82
C LEU A 56 5.69 10.23 1.44
N ALA A 57 5.28 8.97 1.32
CA ALA A 57 6.15 7.90 0.89
C ALA A 57 6.37 7.97 -0.63
N THR A 58 7.55 7.51 -1.04
CA THR A 58 7.92 7.37 -2.45
C THR A 58 7.86 5.90 -2.85
N ASN A 59 7.86 5.63 -4.16
CA ASN A 59 8.07 4.31 -4.75
C ASN A 59 9.24 3.50 -4.15
N ASN A 60 10.22 4.19 -3.56
CA ASN A 60 11.38 3.56 -2.95
C ASN A 60 11.01 2.71 -1.72
N SER A 61 9.96 3.11 -0.99
CA SER A 61 9.50 2.38 0.20
C SER A 61 8.98 0.98 -0.11
N THR A 62 8.48 0.75 -1.33
CA THR A 62 7.94 -0.56 -1.75
C THR A 62 8.93 -1.39 -2.56
N ILE A 63 10.15 -0.90 -2.85
CA ILE A 63 11.17 -1.65 -3.63
C ILE A 63 11.46 -3.03 -3.03
N PRO A 64 11.71 -3.20 -1.71
CA PRO A 64 12.04 -4.51 -1.17
C PRO A 64 10.90 -5.53 -1.36
N MET A 65 9.66 -5.08 -1.19
CA MET A 65 8.45 -5.87 -1.38
C MET A 65 8.26 -6.26 -2.85
N ARG A 66 8.38 -5.30 -3.78
CA ARG A 66 8.28 -5.57 -5.22
C ARG A 66 9.34 -6.57 -5.67
N GLY A 67 10.58 -6.43 -5.21
CA GLY A 67 11.65 -7.38 -5.53
C GLY A 67 11.37 -8.81 -5.05
N LEU A 68 10.74 -8.98 -3.87
CA LEU A 68 10.30 -10.31 -3.42
C LEU A 68 9.15 -10.85 -4.28
N LEU A 69 8.14 -10.04 -4.57
CA LEU A 69 7.02 -10.43 -5.42
C LEU A 69 7.48 -10.85 -6.83
N SER A 70 8.37 -10.08 -7.45
CA SER A 70 8.99 -10.46 -8.74
C SER A 70 9.72 -11.80 -8.65
N ARG A 71 10.46 -12.05 -7.57
CA ARG A 71 11.16 -13.34 -7.34
C ARG A 71 10.21 -14.51 -7.08
N LEU A 72 9.01 -14.22 -6.58
CA LEU A 72 7.93 -15.19 -6.45
C LEU A 72 7.16 -15.39 -7.75
N GLY A 73 7.46 -14.68 -8.84
CA GLY A 73 6.83 -14.86 -10.13
C GLY A 73 5.58 -14.00 -10.35
N TYR A 74 5.45 -12.88 -9.64
CA TYR A 74 4.44 -11.86 -9.93
C TYR A 74 5.03 -10.75 -10.82
N ASP A 75 4.20 -10.14 -11.66
CA ASP A 75 4.57 -8.96 -12.41
C ASP A 75 4.36 -7.70 -11.53
N ALA A 76 5.35 -7.39 -10.70
CA ALA A 76 5.22 -6.40 -9.62
C ALA A 76 5.55 -4.97 -10.06
N HIS A 77 4.56 -4.08 -9.96
CA HIS A 77 4.63 -2.67 -10.36
C HIS A 77 4.54 -1.75 -9.15
N GLY A 78 5.26 -0.62 -9.19
CA GLY A 78 4.97 0.50 -8.29
C GLY A 78 4.01 1.46 -8.97
N TRP A 79 3.43 2.39 -8.23
CA TRP A 79 2.63 3.42 -8.86
C TRP A 79 3.50 4.34 -9.74
N ASP A 80 2.99 4.83 -10.86
CA ASP A 80 3.74 5.74 -11.75
C ASP A 80 3.55 7.22 -11.36
N SER A 81 3.27 7.50 -10.08
CA SER A 81 2.78 8.81 -9.62
C SER A 81 3.80 9.68 -8.86
N GLY A 82 5.05 9.22 -8.68
CA GLY A 82 6.10 10.01 -8.01
C GLY A 82 5.97 10.04 -6.47
N ARG A 83 6.20 11.22 -5.85
CA ARG A 83 6.02 11.44 -4.40
C ARG A 83 4.54 11.74 -4.08
N ASN A 84 3.99 11.07 -3.07
CA ASN A 84 2.61 11.28 -2.60
C ASN A 84 2.49 12.60 -1.83
N LEU A 85 2.40 13.73 -2.52
CA LEU A 85 2.30 15.07 -1.92
C LEU A 85 0.85 15.53 -1.71
N ARG A 86 -0.09 15.00 -2.52
CA ARG A 86 -1.54 15.25 -2.43
C ARG A 86 -2.30 14.07 -3.03
N VAL A 87 -3.42 13.73 -2.42
CA VAL A 87 -4.45 12.89 -3.03
C VAL A 87 -5.46 13.83 -3.67
N ASP A 88 -5.52 13.82 -4.99
CA ASP A 88 -6.45 14.58 -5.82
C ASP A 88 -6.96 13.73 -6.99
N ASP A 89 -7.93 14.25 -7.73
CA ASP A 89 -8.56 13.53 -8.84
C ASP A 89 -7.55 13.12 -9.91
N HIS A 90 -6.52 13.95 -10.14
CA HIS A 90 -5.44 13.61 -11.08
C HIS A 90 -4.62 12.39 -10.64
N LEU A 91 -4.39 12.22 -9.34
CA LEU A 91 -3.75 11.00 -8.84
C LEU A 91 -4.62 9.77 -9.13
N LEU A 92 -5.93 9.87 -8.88
CA LEU A 92 -6.88 8.77 -9.15
C LEU A 92 -6.91 8.42 -10.64
N GLU A 93 -7.09 9.42 -11.51
CA GLU A 93 -7.05 9.24 -12.98
C GLU A 93 -5.77 8.53 -13.45
N ARG A 94 -4.62 8.89 -12.90
CA ARG A 94 -3.33 8.24 -13.24
C ARG A 94 -3.28 6.79 -12.79
N LEU A 95 -3.79 6.49 -11.59
CA LEU A 95 -3.82 5.13 -11.06
C LEU A 95 -4.82 4.26 -11.82
N GLU A 96 -5.98 4.79 -12.17
CA GLU A 96 -6.95 4.12 -13.03
C GLU A 96 -6.38 3.85 -14.43
N GLY A 97 -5.69 4.83 -15.02
CA GLY A 97 -4.98 4.66 -16.27
C GLY A 97 -3.86 3.63 -16.19
N GLN A 98 -3.12 3.55 -15.08
CA GLN A 98 -2.11 2.51 -14.88
C GLN A 98 -2.73 1.12 -14.71
N LEU A 99 -3.81 1.01 -13.94
CA LEU A 99 -4.58 -0.21 -13.78
C LEU A 99 -5.10 -0.72 -15.13
N ALA A 100 -5.67 0.19 -15.94
CA ALA A 100 -6.10 -0.10 -17.29
C ALA A 100 -4.98 -0.67 -18.14
N ARG A 101 -3.83 0.03 -18.23
CA ARG A 101 -2.69 -0.45 -19.02
C ARG A 101 -2.21 -1.84 -18.59
N LEU A 102 -2.11 -2.11 -17.29
CA LEU A 102 -1.68 -3.42 -16.77
C LEU A 102 -2.69 -4.53 -17.07
N ASN A 103 -3.97 -4.23 -16.92
CA ASN A 103 -5.05 -5.16 -17.23
C ASN A 103 -5.11 -5.45 -18.73
N ASP A 104 -5.08 -4.43 -19.57
CA ASP A 104 -5.14 -4.53 -21.04
C ASP A 104 -3.91 -5.26 -21.61
N HIS A 105 -2.72 -4.99 -21.08
CA HIS A 105 -1.48 -5.62 -21.53
C HIS A 105 -1.44 -7.12 -21.23
N SER A 106 -1.90 -7.53 -20.04
CA SER A 106 -1.84 -8.92 -19.59
C SER A 106 -3.11 -9.73 -19.89
N GLY A 107 -4.23 -9.06 -20.18
CA GLY A 107 -5.57 -9.66 -20.24
C GLY A 107 -6.06 -10.21 -18.89
N ARG A 108 -5.38 -9.90 -17.78
CA ARG A 108 -5.64 -10.47 -16.46
C ARG A 108 -5.94 -9.39 -15.45
N LYS A 109 -6.79 -9.71 -14.47
CA LYS A 109 -7.07 -8.79 -13.35
C LYS A 109 -5.80 -8.53 -12.53
N VAL A 110 -5.67 -7.30 -12.06
CA VAL A 110 -4.51 -6.79 -11.30
C VAL A 110 -4.80 -6.88 -9.81
N SER A 111 -3.83 -7.30 -9.00
CA SER A 111 -3.94 -7.22 -7.54
C SER A 111 -3.36 -5.91 -7.02
N LEU A 112 -4.01 -5.30 -6.03
CA LEU A 112 -3.57 -4.05 -5.43
C LEU A 112 -3.03 -4.29 -4.03
N VAL A 113 -1.84 -3.75 -3.74
CA VAL A 113 -1.25 -3.78 -2.39
C VAL A 113 -1.04 -2.36 -1.92
N GLY A 114 -1.82 -1.91 -0.93
CA GLY A 114 -1.78 -0.54 -0.45
C GLY A 114 -1.31 -0.44 1.00
N TRP A 115 -0.37 0.47 1.28
CA TRP A 115 0.08 0.76 2.64
C TRP A 115 -0.48 2.09 3.13
N SER A 116 -1.02 2.12 4.36
CA SER A 116 -1.61 3.31 4.96
C SER A 116 -2.67 3.90 4.03
N LEU A 117 -2.58 5.19 3.67
CA LEU A 117 -3.43 5.87 2.69
C LEU A 117 -3.56 5.13 1.34
N GLY A 118 -2.48 4.47 0.88
CA GLY A 118 -2.50 3.71 -0.36
C GLY A 118 -3.50 2.55 -0.35
N GLY A 119 -3.81 1.97 0.81
CA GLY A 119 -4.84 0.92 0.92
C GLY A 119 -6.26 1.47 0.83
N THR A 120 -6.50 2.68 1.35
CA THR A 120 -7.79 3.37 1.16
C THR A 120 -8.01 3.67 -0.32
N ILE A 121 -7.01 4.24 -1.00
CA ILE A 121 -7.06 4.50 -2.45
C ILE A 121 -7.28 3.20 -3.24
N ALA A 122 -6.52 2.14 -2.93
CA ALA A 122 -6.66 0.84 -3.59
C ALA A 122 -8.09 0.28 -3.48
N ARG A 123 -8.72 0.43 -2.30
CA ARG A 123 -10.09 0.01 -2.08
C ARG A 123 -11.08 0.80 -2.93
N GLU A 124 -10.94 2.13 -3.01
CA GLU A 124 -11.83 2.95 -3.84
C GLU A 124 -11.68 2.62 -5.34
N ILE A 125 -10.44 2.46 -5.84
CA ILE A 125 -10.21 2.02 -7.23
C ILE A 125 -10.85 0.65 -7.49
N ALA A 126 -10.76 -0.29 -6.54
CA ALA A 126 -11.35 -1.61 -6.69
C ALA A 126 -12.88 -1.59 -6.76
N LYS A 127 -13.54 -0.64 -6.07
CA LYS A 127 -15.00 -0.45 -6.18
C LYS A 127 -15.39 0.08 -7.56
N LEU A 128 -14.59 0.99 -8.12
CA LEU A 128 -14.84 1.59 -9.44
C LEU A 128 -14.55 0.61 -10.59
N HIS A 129 -13.55 -0.27 -10.43
CA HIS A 129 -13.07 -1.19 -11.47
C HIS A 129 -13.06 -2.66 -11.04
N PRO A 130 -14.20 -3.24 -10.59
CA PRO A 130 -14.25 -4.61 -10.07
C PRO A 130 -13.96 -5.69 -11.14
N ASP A 131 -14.14 -5.34 -12.41
CA ASP A 131 -13.79 -6.15 -13.58
C ASP A 131 -12.27 -6.21 -13.82
N ARG A 132 -11.51 -5.20 -13.38
CA ARG A 132 -10.05 -5.10 -13.58
C ARG A 132 -9.25 -5.47 -12.34
N VAL A 133 -9.84 -5.40 -11.15
CA VAL A 133 -9.16 -5.70 -9.89
C VAL A 133 -9.45 -7.13 -9.43
N ARG A 134 -8.39 -7.87 -9.09
CA ARG A 134 -8.46 -9.25 -8.58
C ARG A 134 -8.73 -9.28 -7.09
N LEU A 135 -7.92 -8.54 -6.32
CA LEU A 135 -7.95 -8.48 -4.86
C LEU A 135 -7.24 -7.21 -4.39
N VAL A 136 -7.58 -6.79 -3.16
CA VAL A 136 -6.92 -5.68 -2.46
C VAL A 136 -6.31 -6.21 -1.17
N ILE A 137 -5.02 -5.93 -0.95
CA ILE A 137 -4.30 -6.18 0.30
C ILE A 137 -3.97 -4.81 0.91
N SER A 138 -4.62 -4.48 2.03
CA SER A 138 -4.35 -3.25 2.78
C SER A 138 -3.43 -3.51 3.97
N LEU A 139 -2.38 -2.72 4.10
CA LEU A 139 -1.38 -2.81 5.16
C LEU A 139 -1.49 -1.57 6.04
N GLY A 140 -1.86 -1.72 7.31
CA GLY A 140 -1.93 -0.58 8.26
C GLY A 140 -2.75 0.61 7.75
N SER A 141 -3.77 0.35 6.94
CA SER A 141 -4.60 1.36 6.30
C SER A 141 -5.76 1.78 7.20
N PRO A 142 -6.09 3.08 7.25
CA PRO A 142 -7.29 3.54 7.95
C PRO A 142 -8.52 3.17 7.12
N ILE A 143 -9.03 1.95 7.30
CA ILE A 143 -10.28 1.49 6.70
C ILE A 143 -11.29 1.42 7.84
N SER A 144 -12.31 2.28 7.77
CA SER A 144 -13.44 2.21 8.71
C SER A 144 -14.30 0.97 8.38
N ASP A 145 -14.71 0.24 9.41
CA ASP A 145 -15.68 -0.86 9.32
C ASP A 145 -17.13 -0.36 9.22
N ASP A 146 -17.34 0.97 9.32
CA ASP A 146 -18.66 1.54 9.14
C ASP A 146 -19.09 1.50 7.67
N ARG A 147 -20.01 0.58 7.37
CA ARG A 147 -20.58 0.37 6.03
C ARG A 147 -21.52 1.51 5.58
N ASN A 148 -21.87 2.45 6.47
CA ASN A 148 -22.76 3.57 6.16
C ASN A 148 -22.02 4.85 5.75
N HIS A 149 -20.69 4.88 5.83
CA HIS A 149 -19.87 5.95 5.27
C HIS A 149 -19.22 5.45 3.98
N SER A 150 -19.97 5.55 2.87
CA SER A 150 -19.44 5.38 1.51
C SER A 150 -19.23 6.72 0.83
#